data_AF-M0MLS6-F1
#
_entry.id   AF-M0MLS6-F1
#
_cell.length_a   1.000
_cell.length_b   1.000
_cell.length_c   1.000
_cell.angle_alpha   90.00
_cell.angle_beta   90.00
_cell.angle_gamma   90.00
#
_symmetry.space_group_name_H-M   'P 1'
#
loop_
_entity.id
_entity.type
_entity.pdbx_description
1 polymer ?
#
loop_
_entity_poly.entity_id
_entity_poly.type
_entity_poly.pdbx_seq_one_letter_code
_entity_poly.pdbx_strand_id
1 'polypeptide(L)' 'MIRTIRRILSRTTEEPIVECRHCGVNVEPEADSCPGCGSTEIASYDIAS' A
#
# COMPACT_ATOMS: atom_id res chain seq x y z
N MET A 1 -13.66 -9.59 28.82
CA MET A 1 -12.98 -8.28 28.90
C MET A 1 -11.92 -8.22 27.80
N ILE A 2 -12.18 -7.54 26.68
CA ILE A 2 -11.17 -7.22 25.66
C ILE A 2 -11.20 -5.70 25.50
N ARG A 3 -10.31 -5.03 26.24
CA ARG A 3 -10.20 -3.56 26.28
C ARG A 3 -8.97 -3.16 25.45
N THR A 4 -9.25 -2.46 24.35
CA THR A 4 -8.37 -1.44 23.73
C THR A 4 -7.14 -1.92 22.94
N ILE A 5 -7.35 -2.40 21.71
CA ILE A 5 -6.29 -2.49 20.65
C ILE A 5 -6.24 -1.20 19.80
N ARG A 6 -7.15 -0.23 20.02
CA ARG A 6 -7.27 0.98 19.18
C ARG A 6 -6.05 1.90 19.17
N ARG A 7 -5.11 1.78 20.10
CA ARG A 7 -4.01 2.75 20.27
C ARG A 7 -2.70 2.39 19.54
N ILE A 8 -2.56 1.14 19.08
CA ILE A 8 -1.35 0.69 18.38
C ILE A 8 -1.41 1.01 16.87
N LEU A 9 -2.61 0.99 16.27
CA LEU A 9 -2.80 1.31 14.85
C LEU A 9 -2.81 2.82 14.54
N SER A 10 -2.89 3.69 15.54
CA SER A 10 -3.00 5.15 15.34
C SER A 10 -1.67 5.87 15.11
N ARG A 11 -0.56 5.15 14.91
CA ARG A 11 0.79 5.72 14.89
C ARG A 11 1.71 5.19 13.79
N THR A 12 1.16 4.86 12.66
CA THR A 12 1.92 4.71 11.43
C THR A 12 1.44 5.78 10.49
N THR A 13 2.29 6.79 10.26
CA THR A 13 2.27 7.53 9.01
C THR A 13 2.69 6.50 7.95
N GLU A 14 1.76 5.61 7.61
CA GLU A 14 2.00 4.51 6.68
C GLU A 14 2.02 5.09 5.28
N GLU A 15 3.17 4.97 4.64
CA GLU A 15 3.30 5.29 3.23
C GLU A 15 2.21 4.55 2.44
N PRO A 16 1.64 5.19 1.40
CA PRO A 16 0.56 4.59 0.65
C PRO A 16 1.00 3.23 0.10
N ILE A 17 0.12 2.24 0.22
CA ILE A 17 0.40 0.91 -0.34
C ILE A 17 0.27 1.03 -1.86
N VAL A 18 1.34 0.71 -2.58
CA VAL A 18 1.38 0.77 -4.05
C VAL A 18 1.49 -0.64 -4.65
N GLU A 19 0.65 -0.92 -5.63
CA GLU A 19 0.42 -2.25 -6.24
C GLU A 19 0.29 -2.15 -7.76
N CYS A 20 0.78 -3.15 -8.49
CA CYS A 20 0.46 -3.33 -9.90
C CYS A 20 -0.93 -3.95 -10.08
N ARG A 21 -1.82 -3.30 -10.83
CA ARG A 21 -3.17 -3.82 -11.13
C ARG A 21 -3.17 -5.05 -12.02
N HIS A 22 -2.10 -5.27 -12.77
CA HIS A 22 -2.02 -6.37 -13.72
C HIS A 22 -1.55 -7.68 -13.07
N CYS A 23 -0.54 -7.63 -12.20
CA CYS A 23 0.05 -8.84 -11.61
C CYS A 23 -0.03 -8.92 -10.07
N GLY A 24 -0.46 -7.85 -9.39
CA GLY A 24 -0.66 -7.81 -7.94
C GLY A 24 0.62 -7.69 -7.11
N VAL A 25 1.79 -7.45 -7.73
CA VAL A 25 3.03 -7.23 -6.96
C VAL A 25 3.00 -5.84 -6.33
N ASN A 26 3.57 -5.72 -5.12
CA ASN A 26 3.87 -4.42 -4.53
C ASN A 26 4.91 -3.69 -5.38
N VAL A 27 4.69 -2.40 -5.60
CA VAL A 27 5.54 -1.54 -6.42
C VAL A 27 6.04 -0.40 -5.55
N GLU A 28 7.25 0.09 -5.83
CA GLU A 28 7.74 1.30 -5.16
C GLU A 28 6.88 2.51 -5.57
N PRO A 29 6.58 3.43 -4.65
CA PRO A 29 5.68 4.55 -4.92
C PRO A 29 6.19 5.50 -6.02
N GLU A 30 7.50 5.49 -6.28
CA GLU A 30 8.15 6.32 -7.30
C GLU A 30 8.32 5.61 -8.65
N ALA A 31 7.94 4.33 -8.76
CA ALA A 31 8.13 3.58 -10.00
C ALA A 31 7.04 3.87 -11.03
N ASP A 32 7.45 4.31 -12.22
CA ASP A 32 6.55 4.56 -13.36
C ASP A 32 5.96 3.27 -13.97
N SER A 33 6.56 2.11 -13.69
CA SER A 33 6.12 0.82 -14.22
C SER A 33 6.44 -0.33 -13.26
N CYS A 34 5.65 -1.40 -13.35
CA CYS A 34 5.80 -2.58 -12.54
C CYS A 34 7.09 -3.35 -12.92
N PRO A 35 8.02 -3.60 -11.98
CA PRO A 35 9.26 -4.33 -12.27
C PRO A 35 9.01 -5.82 -12.60
N GLY A 36 7.87 -6.38 -12.19
CA GLY A 36 7.52 -7.78 -12.45
C GLY A 36 6.97 -8.06 -13.86
N CYS A 37 6.12 -7.19 -14.41
CA CYS A 37 5.44 -7.42 -15.70
C CYS A 37 5.53 -6.27 -16.70
N GLY A 38 6.12 -5.13 -16.33
CA GLY A 38 6.25 -3.94 -17.18
C GLY A 38 4.98 -3.11 -17.35
N SER A 39 3.87 -3.47 -16.69
CA SER A 39 2.63 -2.67 -16.76
C SER A 39 2.79 -1.32 -16.06
N THR A 40 2.21 -0.27 -16.64
CA THR A 40 2.13 1.08 -16.05
C THR A 40 0.83 1.30 -15.26
N GLU A 41 -0.03 0.28 -15.17
CA GLU A 41 -1.27 0.34 -14.40
C GLU A 41 -0.99 0.09 -12.91
N ILE A 42 -0.68 1.17 -12.20
CA ILE A 42 -0.32 1.16 -10.77
C ILE A 42 -1.46 1.75 -9.93
N ALA A 43 -1.78 1.11 -8.81
CA ALA A 43 -2.77 1.55 -7.83
C ALA A 43 -2.09 1.96 -6.53
N SER A 44 -2.59 3.01 -5.88
CA SER A 44 -2.14 3.47 -4.57
C SER A 44 -3.31 3.53 -3.60
N TYR A 45 -3.13 3.00 -2.40
CA TYR A 45 -4.14 2.95 -1.36
C TYR A 45 -3.65 3.68 -0.10
N ASP A 46 -4.38 4.72 0.28
CA ASP A 46 -4.22 5.40 1.55
C ASP A 46 -5.09 4.68 2.58
N ILE A 47 -4.47 3.95 3.51
CA ILE A 47 -5.18 3.15 4.52
C ILE A 47 -5.38 3.91 5.85
N ALA A 48 -5.00 5.20 5.90
CA ALA A 48 -5.08 6.05 7.09
C ALA A 48 -6.52 6.52 7.47
N SER A 49 -7.57 5.76 7.15
CA SER A 49 -8.98 6.15 7.37
C SER A 49 -9.61 5.58 8.64
#